data_AF-A0A1F2P8U5-F1
#
_entry.id   AF-A0A1F2P8U5-F1
#
_cell.length_a   1.000
_cell.length_b   1.000
_cell.length_c   1.000
_cell.angle_alpha   90.00
_cell.angle_beta   90.00
_cell.angle_gamma   90.00
#
_symmetry.space_group_name_H-M   'P 1'
#
loop_
_entity.id
_entity.type
_entity.pdbx_description
1 polymer ?
#
loop_
_entity_poly.entity_id
_entity_poly.type
_entity_poly.pdbx_seq_one_letter_code
_entity_poly.pdbx_strand_id
1 'polypeptide(L)'
;MEIERKFPVEVFEDPRAKEIKFLRCIQCGRCTGGCPAAYVFDDFSPRKVILKLLEGEIDDLLRKDLIWHCGQCYTCHMRCPRGNSPATAVLILRELALERGYSIGKVKEIADQCGRLMWAKGVNFYGEGSRELSDEAICEVQEVLKQSGYKSFLEMLGVDLP
;
A
#
# COMPACT_ATOMS: atom_id res chain seq x y z
N MET A 1 19.54 30.72 0.44
CA MET A 1 19.42 29.57 -0.47
C MET A 1 18.05 28.96 -0.21
N GLU A 2 17.06 29.32 -1.01
CA GLU A 2 15.73 28.70 -0.92
C GLU A 2 15.82 27.31 -1.54
N ILE A 3 15.64 26.28 -0.71
CA ILE A 3 15.53 24.91 -1.18
C ILE A 3 14.06 24.72 -1.54
N GLU A 4 13.75 24.85 -2.83
CA GLU A 4 12.41 24.57 -3.37
C GLU A 4 12.18 23.04 -3.28
N ARG A 5 11.60 22.58 -2.16
CA ARG A 5 11.33 21.15 -1.96
C ARG A 5 10.13 20.74 -2.79
N LYS A 6 10.39 20.04 -3.89
CA LYS A 6 9.36 19.37 -4.71
C LYS A 6 9.00 18.03 -4.06
N PHE A 7 8.11 18.09 -3.07
CA PHE A 7 7.54 16.87 -2.50
C PHE A 7 6.60 16.20 -3.51
N PRO A 8 6.49 14.86 -3.51
CA PRO A 8 5.49 14.17 -4.31
C PRO A 8 4.10 14.47 -3.76
N VAL A 9 3.40 15.42 -4.38
CA VAL A 9 2.09 15.95 -3.91
C VAL A 9 1.10 14.82 -3.68
N GLU A 10 1.09 13.82 -4.56
CA GLU A 10 0.21 12.63 -4.48
C GLU A 10 0.35 11.90 -3.14
N VAL A 11 1.56 11.83 -2.57
CA VAL A 11 1.81 11.15 -1.29
C VAL A 11 1.42 12.02 -0.10
N PHE A 12 1.60 13.34 -0.20
CA PHE A 12 1.34 14.27 0.92
C PHE A 12 -0.13 14.68 1.03
N GLU A 13 -0.87 14.68 -0.07
CA GLU A 13 -2.31 14.95 -0.11
C GLU A 13 -3.17 13.71 0.23
N ASP A 14 -2.56 12.52 0.24
CA ASP A 14 -3.24 11.28 0.63
C ASP A 14 -3.89 11.44 2.03
N PRO A 15 -5.17 11.09 2.21
CA PRO A 15 -5.85 11.21 3.50
C PRO A 15 -5.12 10.52 4.66
N ARG A 16 -4.45 9.39 4.38
CA ARG A 16 -3.68 8.62 5.36
C ARG A 16 -2.40 9.34 5.77
N ALA A 17 -1.88 10.26 4.95
CA ALA A 17 -0.71 11.07 5.27
C ALA A 17 -1.01 12.22 6.24
N LYS A 18 -2.26 12.67 6.36
CA LYS A 18 -2.65 13.80 7.23
C LYS A 18 -2.32 13.57 8.70
N GLU A 19 -2.47 12.33 9.16
CA GLU A 19 -2.14 11.92 10.53
C GLU A 19 -0.64 11.66 10.74
N ILE A 20 0.15 11.66 9.65
CA ILE A 20 1.56 11.28 9.66
C ILE A 20 2.47 12.49 9.48
N LYS A 21 3.41 12.67 10.40
CA LYS A 21 4.29 13.85 10.44
C LYS A 21 5.59 13.64 9.66
N PHE A 22 5.48 13.33 8.35
CA PHE A 22 6.63 13.04 7.46
C PHE A 22 7.75 14.09 7.54
N LEU A 23 7.37 15.38 7.47
CA LEU A 23 8.31 16.50 7.52
C LEU A 23 9.07 16.64 8.86
N ARG A 24 8.62 15.92 9.91
CA ARG A 24 9.30 15.92 11.23
C ARG A 24 10.31 14.80 11.38
N CYS A 25 10.54 13.99 10.35
CA CYS A 25 11.54 12.93 10.37
C CYS A 25 12.94 13.51 10.59
N ILE A 26 13.63 13.00 11.61
CA ILE A 26 15.01 13.40 11.97
C ILE A 26 16.05 12.34 11.57
N GLN A 27 15.66 11.38 10.73
CA GLN A 27 16.53 10.30 10.25
C GLN A 27 17.20 9.44 11.35
N CYS A 28 16.59 9.33 12.54
CA CYS A 28 17.18 8.64 13.70
C CYS A 28 17.32 7.10 13.58
N GLY A 29 16.77 6.47 12.55
CA GLY A 29 16.96 5.03 12.29
C GLY A 29 16.19 4.05 13.18
N ARG A 30 15.43 4.50 14.19
CA ARG A 30 14.59 3.63 15.03
C ARG A 30 13.65 2.73 14.22
N CYS A 31 13.09 3.26 13.13
CA CYS A 31 12.24 2.49 12.23
C CYS A 31 13.00 1.36 11.53
N THR A 32 14.28 1.54 11.20
CA THR A 32 15.12 0.51 10.57
C THR A 32 15.56 -0.52 11.60
N GLY A 33 16.06 -0.08 12.77
CA GLY A 33 16.52 -0.99 13.82
C GLY A 33 15.43 -1.89 14.42
N GLY A 34 14.15 -1.54 14.26
CA GLY A 34 13.02 -2.38 14.66
C GLY A 34 12.32 -3.13 13.52
N CYS A 35 12.84 -3.08 12.29
CA CYS A 35 12.17 -3.64 11.13
C CYS A 35 12.69 -5.06 10.83
N PRO A 36 11.83 -6.09 10.88
CA PRO A 36 12.22 -7.45 10.47
C PRO A 36 12.65 -7.52 9.01
N ALA A 37 11.98 -6.79 8.12
CA ALA A 37 12.32 -6.78 6.69
C ALA A 37 13.71 -6.16 6.44
N ALA A 38 14.11 -5.13 7.18
CA ALA A 38 15.44 -4.54 7.05
C ALA A 38 16.56 -5.43 7.61
N TYR A 39 16.21 -6.48 8.37
CA TYR A 39 17.15 -7.49 8.83
C TYR A 39 17.31 -8.63 7.81
N VAL A 40 16.26 -8.90 7.02
CA VAL A 40 16.26 -9.98 6.00
C VAL A 40 16.74 -9.48 4.63
N PHE A 41 16.41 -8.24 4.27
CA PHE A 41 16.72 -7.65 2.97
C PHE A 41 17.69 -6.46 3.16
N ASP A 42 18.94 -6.63 2.73
CA ASP A 42 20.02 -5.65 2.93
C ASP A 42 19.77 -4.30 2.25
N ASP A 43 19.00 -4.30 1.17
CA ASP A 43 18.64 -3.09 0.41
C ASP A 43 17.47 -2.33 1.04
N PHE A 44 16.60 -3.00 1.80
CA PHE A 44 15.41 -2.40 2.41
C PHE A 44 15.71 -1.62 3.69
N SER A 45 15.32 -0.35 3.71
CA SER A 45 15.32 0.45 4.94
C SER A 45 14.13 1.40 4.97
N PRO A 46 13.23 1.30 5.96
CA PRO A 46 12.12 2.24 6.09
C PRO A 46 12.59 3.68 6.36
N ARG A 47 13.80 3.85 6.91
CA ARG A 47 14.42 5.18 7.05
C ARG A 47 14.78 5.77 5.68
N LYS A 48 15.41 4.99 4.81
CA LYS A 48 15.79 5.42 3.46
C LYS A 48 14.56 5.70 2.59
N VAL A 49 13.47 4.93 2.75
CA VAL A 49 12.19 5.21 2.08
C VAL A 49 11.68 6.62 2.43
N ILE A 50 11.65 6.98 3.72
CA ILE A 50 11.24 8.33 4.13
C ILE A 50 12.22 9.40 3.64
N LEU A 51 13.53 9.12 3.62
CA LEU A 51 14.52 10.06 3.08
C LEU A 51 14.23 10.38 1.61
N LYS A 52 14.10 9.35 0.77
CA LYS A 52 13.78 9.50 -0.65
C LYS A 52 12.45 10.20 -0.89
N LEU A 53 11.44 9.91 -0.08
CA LEU A 53 10.16 10.62 -0.12
C LEU A 53 10.32 12.13 0.15
N LEU A 54 11.13 12.51 1.14
CA LEU A 54 11.40 13.91 1.49
C LEU A 54 12.30 14.63 0.47
N GLU A 55 13.12 13.88 -0.27
CA GLU A 55 13.96 14.37 -1.36
C GLU A 55 13.20 14.46 -2.69
N GLY A 56 11.98 13.91 -2.77
CA GLY A 56 11.20 13.85 -4.01
C GLY A 56 11.61 12.70 -4.95
N GLU A 57 12.53 11.85 -4.53
CA GLU A 57 13.11 10.76 -5.33
C GLU A 57 12.31 9.45 -5.22
N ILE A 58 11.04 9.46 -5.63
CA ILE A 58 10.17 8.28 -5.46
C ILE A 58 10.16 7.32 -6.65
N ASP A 59 10.62 7.71 -7.84
CA ASP A 59 10.52 6.87 -9.04
C ASP A 59 11.16 5.48 -8.87
N ASP A 60 12.33 5.46 -8.24
CA ASP A 60 13.05 4.23 -7.89
C ASP A 60 12.26 3.36 -6.90
N LEU A 61 11.52 3.99 -5.97
CA LEU A 61 10.68 3.27 -5.01
C LEU A 61 9.48 2.63 -5.69
N LEU A 62 8.91 3.28 -6.71
CA LEU A 62 7.72 2.79 -7.43
C LEU A 62 8.05 1.66 -8.40
N ARG A 63 9.23 1.71 -9.04
CA ARG A 63 9.64 0.76 -10.09
C ARG A 63 10.29 -0.52 -9.54
N LYS A 64 10.97 -0.43 -8.40
CA LYS A 64 11.74 -1.55 -7.81
C LYS A 64 10.91 -2.31 -6.78
N ASP A 65 11.39 -3.51 -6.47
CA ASP A 65 10.76 -4.40 -5.48
C ASP A 65 10.91 -3.93 -4.04
N LEU A 66 11.72 -2.89 -3.80
CA LEU A 66 12.10 -2.41 -2.48
C LEU A 66 10.89 -2.18 -1.55
N ILE A 67 9.87 -1.46 -2.01
CA ILE A 67 8.69 -1.16 -1.19
C ILE A 67 7.84 -2.41 -0.89
N TRP A 68 8.01 -3.50 -1.65
CA TRP A 68 7.30 -4.76 -1.48
C TRP A 68 7.88 -5.66 -0.39
N HIS A 69 9.11 -5.39 0.09
CA HIS A 69 9.70 -6.08 1.25
C HIS A 69 9.01 -5.71 2.59
N CYS A 70 8.31 -4.58 2.64
CA CYS A 70 7.59 -4.17 3.86
C CYS A 70 6.45 -5.15 4.20
N GLY A 71 6.54 -5.83 5.35
CA GLY A 71 5.48 -6.70 5.86
C GLY A 71 4.28 -5.99 6.50
N GLN A 72 4.20 -4.65 6.43
CA GLN A 72 3.10 -3.86 6.99
C GLN A 72 2.79 -4.14 8.48
N CYS A 73 3.82 -4.39 9.30
CA CYS A 73 3.65 -4.68 10.74
C CYS A 73 3.51 -3.43 11.64
N TYR A 74 3.69 -2.22 11.08
CA TYR A 74 3.60 -0.92 11.78
C TYR A 74 4.52 -0.71 13.00
N THR A 75 5.53 -1.56 13.23
CA THR A 75 6.53 -1.32 14.29
C THR A 75 7.23 0.03 14.16
N CYS A 76 7.48 0.47 12.92
CA CYS A 76 8.10 1.76 12.63
C CYS A 76 7.22 2.97 13.02
N HIS A 77 5.89 2.80 12.99
CA HIS A 77 4.94 3.83 13.41
C HIS A 77 4.94 3.96 14.93
N MET A 78 4.72 2.85 15.64
CA MET A 78 4.64 2.82 17.11
C MET A 78 5.90 3.33 17.80
N ARG A 79 7.08 3.13 17.20
CA ARG A 79 8.36 3.51 17.81
C ARG A 79 8.88 4.89 17.38
N CYS A 80 8.17 5.59 16.49
CA CYS A 80 8.67 6.86 15.98
C CYS A 80 8.49 7.99 17.02
N PRO A 81 9.58 8.64 17.48
CA PRO A 81 9.48 9.75 18.43
C PRO A 81 8.91 11.05 17.81
N ARG A 82 8.67 11.06 16.50
CA ARG A 82 8.20 12.23 15.74
C ARG A 82 6.83 12.03 15.10
N GLY A 83 6.18 10.88 15.35
CA GLY A 83 4.87 10.56 14.76
C GLY A 83 4.93 10.29 13.24
N ASN A 84 6.02 9.70 12.75
CA ASN A 84 6.09 9.22 11.38
C ASN A 84 5.52 7.81 11.25
N SER A 85 5.19 7.42 10.02
CA SER A 85 4.85 6.04 9.67
C SER A 85 5.45 5.66 8.30
N PRO A 86 6.67 5.10 8.29
CA PRO A 86 7.22 4.50 7.07
C PRO A 86 6.32 3.42 6.48
N ALA A 87 5.57 2.66 7.29
CA ALA A 87 4.62 1.65 6.82
C ALA A 87 3.48 2.29 6.01
N THR A 88 2.90 3.39 6.52
CA THR A 88 1.86 4.16 5.80
C THR A 88 2.43 4.77 4.52
N ALA A 89 3.63 5.35 4.55
CA ALA A 89 4.29 5.85 3.34
C ALA A 89 4.44 4.73 2.29
N VAL A 90 4.89 3.55 2.70
CA VAL A 90 5.02 2.40 1.79
C VAL A 90 3.66 1.95 1.24
N LEU A 91 2.58 1.99 2.04
CA LEU A 91 1.25 1.64 1.57
C LEU A 91 0.79 2.59 0.44
N ILE A 92 0.93 3.90 0.66
CA ILE A 92 0.60 4.93 -0.34
C ILE A 92 1.47 4.75 -1.60
N LEU A 93 2.77 4.53 -1.43
CA LEU A 93 3.69 4.30 -2.55
C LEU A 93 3.36 3.03 -3.35
N ARG A 94 2.86 1.97 -2.73
CA ARG A 94 2.42 0.77 -3.45
C ARG A 94 1.20 1.04 -4.31
N GLU A 95 0.23 1.78 -3.79
CA GLU A 95 -0.96 2.18 -4.53
C GLU A 95 -0.57 3.06 -5.73
N LEU A 96 0.26 4.08 -5.50
CA LEU A 96 0.79 4.93 -6.57
C LEU A 96 1.61 4.14 -7.61
N ALA A 97 2.36 3.11 -7.18
CA ALA A 97 3.09 2.25 -8.11
C ALA A 97 2.12 1.51 -9.04
N LEU A 98 1.02 0.97 -8.51
CA LEU A 98 -0.01 0.28 -9.29
C LEU A 98 -0.75 1.24 -10.24
N GLU A 99 -1.13 2.43 -9.77
CA GLU A 99 -1.77 3.47 -10.61
C GLU A 99 -0.89 3.88 -11.80
N ARG A 100 0.44 3.88 -11.62
CA ARG A 100 1.41 4.16 -12.68
C ARG A 100 1.76 2.93 -13.53
N GLY A 101 1.08 1.80 -13.33
CA GLY A 101 1.29 0.57 -14.09
C GLY A 101 2.52 -0.24 -13.69
N TYR A 102 3.17 0.08 -12.58
CA TYR A 102 4.29 -0.70 -12.05
C TYR A 102 3.79 -1.82 -11.13
N SER A 103 4.58 -2.90 -11.01
CA SER A 103 4.34 -3.98 -10.04
C SER A 103 2.98 -4.71 -10.15
N ILE A 104 2.22 -4.52 -11.23
CA ILE A 104 0.90 -5.15 -11.47
C ILE A 104 0.97 -6.66 -11.29
N GLY A 105 2.00 -7.30 -11.83
CA GLY A 105 2.20 -8.75 -11.73
C GLY A 105 2.34 -9.28 -10.30
N LYS A 106 2.71 -8.43 -9.32
CA LYS A 106 2.82 -8.85 -7.91
C LYS A 106 1.47 -9.02 -7.23
N VAL A 107 0.44 -8.34 -7.72
CA VAL A 107 -0.90 -8.33 -7.10
C VAL A 107 -1.97 -8.93 -8.00
N LYS A 108 -1.71 -9.08 -9.31
CA LYS A 108 -2.72 -9.53 -10.28
C LYS A 108 -3.35 -10.86 -9.89
N GLU A 109 -2.56 -11.87 -9.55
CA GLU A 109 -3.07 -13.21 -9.23
C GLU A 109 -3.99 -13.20 -8.00
N ILE A 110 -3.54 -12.57 -6.91
CA ILE A 110 -4.36 -12.48 -5.69
C ILE A 110 -5.58 -11.58 -5.89
N ALA A 111 -5.47 -10.51 -6.66
CA ALA A 111 -6.58 -9.63 -6.98
C ALA A 111 -7.64 -10.32 -7.85
N ASP A 112 -7.22 -11.14 -8.82
CA ASP A 112 -8.10 -11.97 -9.64
C ASP A 112 -8.87 -12.97 -8.77
N GLN A 113 -8.16 -13.73 -7.95
CA GLN A 113 -8.77 -14.71 -7.05
C GLN A 113 -9.75 -14.06 -6.07
N CYS A 114 -9.29 -13.05 -5.33
CA CYS A 114 -10.13 -12.37 -4.34
C CYS A 114 -11.31 -11.65 -5.00
N GLY A 115 -11.08 -10.99 -6.14
CA GLY A 115 -12.13 -10.29 -6.88
C GLY A 115 -13.24 -11.21 -7.35
N ARG A 116 -12.89 -12.36 -7.95
CA ARG A 116 -13.88 -13.36 -8.40
C ARG A 116 -14.65 -13.98 -7.24
N LEU A 117 -13.97 -14.29 -6.13
CA LEU A 117 -14.63 -14.84 -4.95
C LEU A 117 -15.55 -13.80 -4.29
N MET A 118 -15.13 -12.53 -4.20
CA MET A 118 -16.00 -11.49 -3.67
C MET A 118 -17.23 -11.30 -4.56
N TRP A 119 -17.07 -11.34 -5.88
CA TRP A 119 -18.19 -11.23 -6.79
C TRP A 119 -19.17 -12.41 -6.68
N ALA A 120 -18.66 -13.63 -6.61
CA ALA A 120 -19.48 -14.85 -6.64
C ALA A 120 -20.03 -15.27 -5.27
N LYS A 121 -19.32 -14.93 -4.19
CA LYS A 121 -19.57 -15.46 -2.83
C LYS A 121 -19.58 -14.38 -1.75
N GLY A 122 -19.28 -13.13 -2.08
CA GLY A 122 -19.20 -12.02 -1.13
C GLY A 122 -18.03 -12.10 -0.14
N VAL A 123 -17.03 -12.97 -0.40
CA VAL A 123 -15.86 -13.18 0.46
C VAL A 123 -14.56 -13.22 -0.33
N ASN A 124 -13.44 -12.82 0.28
CA ASN A 124 -12.11 -12.84 -0.36
C ASN A 124 -11.47 -14.24 -0.43
N PHE A 125 -11.78 -15.09 0.54
CA PHE A 125 -11.25 -16.44 0.64
C PHE A 125 -12.41 -17.39 0.92
N TYR A 126 -12.39 -18.55 0.27
CA TYR A 126 -13.46 -19.52 0.37
C TYR A 126 -12.87 -20.94 0.36
N GLY A 127 -13.33 -21.76 1.29
CA GLY A 127 -12.85 -23.12 1.54
C GLY A 127 -13.71 -23.82 2.59
N GLU A 128 -13.27 -25.00 3.02
CA GLU A 128 -14.01 -25.79 4.01
C GLU A 128 -14.23 -24.98 5.31
N GLY A 129 -15.48 -24.94 5.77
CA GLY A 129 -15.89 -24.17 6.95
C GLY A 129 -16.11 -22.67 6.71
N SER A 130 -16.01 -22.19 5.47
CA SER A 130 -16.34 -20.79 5.14
C SER A 130 -17.84 -20.54 5.31
N ARG A 131 -18.17 -19.36 5.84
CA ARG A 131 -19.56 -18.92 5.96
C ARG A 131 -20.14 -18.68 4.56
N GLU A 132 -21.24 -19.34 4.25
CA GLU A 132 -22.06 -19.00 3.09
C GLU A 132 -22.89 -17.75 3.38
N LEU A 133 -22.92 -16.84 2.41
CA LEU A 133 -23.75 -15.64 2.43
C LEU A 133 -25.03 -15.91 1.64
N SER A 134 -26.11 -15.23 2.02
CA SER A 134 -27.35 -15.28 1.23
C SER A 134 -27.18 -14.52 -0.07
N ASP A 135 -28.04 -14.81 -1.05
CA ASP A 135 -28.00 -14.14 -2.35
C ASP A 135 -28.19 -12.62 -2.20
N GLU A 136 -29.00 -12.17 -1.24
CA GLU A 136 -29.19 -10.74 -0.95
C GLU A 136 -27.89 -10.10 -0.46
N ALA A 137 -27.17 -10.75 0.46
CA ALA A 137 -25.89 -10.24 0.96
C ALA A 137 -24.82 -10.21 -0.14
N ILE A 138 -24.81 -11.20 -1.04
CA ILE A 138 -23.91 -11.22 -2.20
C ILE A 138 -24.25 -10.05 -3.14
N CYS A 139 -25.53 -9.79 -3.40
CA CYS A 139 -25.96 -8.64 -4.22
C CYS A 139 -25.51 -7.31 -3.60
N GLU A 140 -25.62 -7.14 -2.28
CA GLU A 140 -25.12 -5.94 -1.59
C GLU A 140 -23.61 -5.77 -1.77
N VAL A 141 -22.82 -6.84 -1.64
CA VAL A 141 -21.37 -6.80 -1.88
C VAL A 141 -21.09 -6.37 -3.32
N GLN A 142 -21.78 -6.93 -4.31
CA GLN A 142 -21.60 -6.57 -5.72
C GLN A 142 -21.87 -5.08 -5.97
N GLU A 143 -22.88 -4.49 -5.35
CA GLU A 143 -23.15 -3.05 -5.44
C GLU A 143 -22.03 -2.21 -4.82
N VAL A 144 -21.48 -2.63 -3.67
CA VAL A 144 -20.33 -1.96 -3.05
C VAL A 144 -19.10 -2.03 -3.96
N LEU A 145 -18.83 -3.17 -4.61
CA LEU A 145 -17.68 -3.33 -5.51
C LEU A 145 -17.78 -2.38 -6.73
N LYS A 146 -19.00 -2.14 -7.24
CA LYS A 146 -19.25 -1.19 -8.35
C LYS A 146 -19.06 0.27 -7.91
N GLN A 147 -19.48 0.62 -6.70
CA GLN A 147 -19.48 2.00 -6.21
C GLN A 147 -18.13 2.46 -5.61
N SER A 148 -17.36 1.52 -5.06
CA SER A 148 -16.11 1.83 -4.33
C SER A 148 -14.90 2.10 -5.24
N GLY A 149 -15.03 1.96 -6.56
CA GLY A 149 -13.91 1.99 -7.50
C GLY A 149 -13.10 0.68 -7.55
N TYR A 150 -13.46 -0.31 -6.74
CA TYR A 150 -12.77 -1.60 -6.71
C TYR A 150 -12.89 -2.37 -8.03
N LYS A 151 -14.06 -2.34 -8.68
CA LYS A 151 -14.21 -2.95 -10.02
C LYS A 151 -13.25 -2.32 -11.04
N SER A 152 -13.16 -0.99 -11.09
CA SER A 152 -12.23 -0.29 -11.98
C SER A 152 -10.76 -0.56 -11.64
N PHE A 153 -10.43 -0.72 -10.35
CA PHE A 153 -9.10 -1.15 -9.92
C PHE A 153 -8.77 -2.55 -10.46
N LEU A 154 -9.70 -3.51 -10.41
CA LEU A 154 -9.49 -4.84 -10.98
C LEU A 154 -9.31 -4.80 -12.50
N GLU A 155 -10.14 -4.02 -13.20
CA GLU A 155 -10.01 -3.81 -14.65
C GLU A 155 -8.62 -3.25 -15.01
N MET A 156 -8.10 -2.30 -14.22
CA MET A 156 -6.73 -1.78 -14.37
C MET A 156 -5.66 -2.87 -14.22
N LEU A 157 -5.88 -3.87 -13.36
CA LEU A 157 -5.00 -5.04 -13.22
C LEU A 157 -5.20 -6.08 -14.33
N GLY A 158 -6.13 -5.85 -15.27
CA GLY A 158 -6.53 -6.79 -16.31
C GLY A 158 -7.35 -7.96 -15.76
N VAL A 159 -8.21 -7.67 -14.78
CA VAL A 159 -9.16 -8.60 -14.16
C VAL A 159 -10.57 -8.09 -14.40
N ASP A 160 -11.27 -8.73 -15.33
CA ASP A 160 -12.66 -8.40 -15.63
C ASP A 160 -13.61 -9.26 -14.79
N LEU A 161 -14.40 -8.58 -13.96
CA LEU A 161 -15.55 -9.19 -13.27
C LEU A 161 -16.78 -9.14 -14.19
N PRO A 162 -17.71 -10.12 -14.07
CA PRO A 162 -18.99 -10.08 -14.77
C PRO A 162 -19.75 -8.76 -14.56
#